data_AF-A0A3D8ITR6-F1
#
_entry.id   AF-A0A3D8ITR6-F1
#
_cell.length_a   1.000
_cell.length_b   1.000
_cell.length_c   1.000
_cell.angle_alpha   90.00
_cell.angle_beta   90.00
_cell.angle_gamma   90.00
#
_symmetry.space_group_name_H-M   'P 1'
#
loop_
_entity.id
_entity.type
_entity.pdbx_description
1 polymer ?
#
loop_
_entity_poly.entity_id
_entity_poly.type
_entity_poly.pdbx_seq_one_letter_code
_entity_poly.pdbx_strand_id
1 'polypeptide(L)'
;MRYILCIALVVILPNFAYASGGFEQSDFIPRLINFALFIAVLWYFTFARIKAIFTNRKVHIASQLQEIQNKLHKTQKEKDEALKKLEESKKKAQEIIDVAKKEVAIISQRFAQQTQAQIQSLMQSAQTNMEFEQTKAMREVVESMLIDIIHAKDMQLENKDYIHIITKRIAS
;
A
#
# COMPACT_ATOMS: atom_id res chain seq x y z
N MET A 1 -33.26 34.05 -36.31
CA MET A 1 -33.60 35.31 -37.03
C MET A 1 -34.92 35.25 -37.79
N ARG A 2 -35.28 34.15 -38.49
CA ARG A 2 -36.52 34.08 -39.31
C ARG A 2 -37.81 34.38 -38.53
N TYR A 3 -37.97 33.87 -37.31
CA TYR A 3 -39.18 34.09 -36.49
C TYR A 3 -39.33 35.53 -35.95
N ILE A 4 -38.22 36.23 -35.68
CA ILE A 4 -38.26 37.64 -35.26
C ILE A 4 -38.74 38.51 -36.43
N LEU A 5 -38.32 38.17 -37.64
CA LEU A 5 -38.73 38.83 -38.88
C LEU A 5 -40.23 38.61 -39.16
N CYS A 6 -40.75 37.40 -38.92
CA CYS A 6 -42.20 37.11 -39.02
C CYS A 6 -43.02 37.86 -37.94
N ILE A 7 -42.51 37.97 -36.71
CA ILE A 7 -43.18 38.74 -35.64
C ILE A 7 -43.22 40.23 -36.00
N ALA A 8 -42.10 40.79 -36.47
CA ALA A 8 -42.06 42.18 -36.93
C ALA A 8 -43.03 42.42 -38.10
N LEU A 9 -43.09 41.50 -39.08
CA LEU A 9 -44.01 41.59 -40.20
C LEU A 9 -45.49 41.56 -39.75
N VAL A 10 -45.87 40.65 -38.84
CA VAL A 10 -47.24 40.51 -38.32
C VAL A 10 -47.64 41.69 -37.41
N VAL A 11 -46.69 42.32 -36.71
CA VAL A 11 -46.94 43.52 -35.89
C VAL A 11 -47.04 44.79 -36.75
N ILE A 12 -46.26 44.89 -37.82
CA ILE A 12 -46.16 46.09 -38.67
C ILE A 12 -47.30 46.14 -39.71
N LEU A 13 -47.73 45.00 -40.26
CA LEU A 13 -48.78 44.93 -41.29
C LEU A 13 -50.14 45.53 -40.83
N PRO A 14 -50.66 45.25 -39.62
CA PRO A 14 -51.90 45.88 -39.15
C PRO A 14 -51.74 47.39 -38.97
N ASN A 15 -50.59 47.86 -38.44
CA ASN A 15 -50.33 49.28 -38.21
C ASN A 15 -50.38 50.12 -39.49
N PHE A 16 -49.94 49.57 -40.64
CA PHE A 16 -50.07 50.24 -41.94
C PHE A 16 -51.51 50.32 -42.46
N ALA A 17 -52.37 49.34 -42.12
CA ALA A 17 -53.79 49.37 -42.47
C ALA A 17 -54.62 50.33 -41.57
N TYR A 18 -54.14 50.64 -40.36
CA TYR A 18 -54.77 51.59 -39.43
C TYR A 18 -54.43 53.06 -39.71
N ALA A 19 -53.46 53.37 -40.59
CA ALA A 19 -53.00 54.74 -40.84
C ALA A 19 -53.93 55.58 -41.75
N SER A 20 -54.95 54.98 -42.39
CA SER A 20 -55.80 55.66 -43.37
C SER A 20 -57.31 55.72 -43.03
N GLY A 21 -57.72 55.49 -41.78
CA GLY A 21 -59.15 55.54 -41.39
C GLY A 21 -59.40 56.15 -40.01
N GLY A 22 -60.17 57.24 -39.97
CA GLY A 22 -60.61 57.91 -38.73
C GLY A 22 -61.59 57.07 -37.91
N PHE A 23 -61.83 57.47 -36.65
CA PHE A 23 -62.70 56.76 -35.72
C PHE A 23 -64.19 56.86 -36.10
N GLU A 24 -64.67 55.97 -36.97
CA GLU A 24 -66.09 55.71 -37.20
C GLU A 24 -66.55 54.51 -36.33
N GLN A 25 -67.74 54.61 -35.73
CA GLN A 25 -68.29 53.60 -34.80
C GLN A 25 -68.49 52.20 -35.45
N SER A 26 -68.51 52.13 -36.79
CA SER A 26 -68.68 50.87 -37.53
C SER A 26 -67.44 49.98 -37.56
N ASP A 27 -66.26 50.47 -37.15
CA ASP A 27 -64.99 49.74 -37.28
C ASP A 27 -64.60 48.89 -36.05
N PHE A 28 -65.46 48.82 -35.03
CA PHE A 28 -65.15 48.12 -33.79
C PHE A 28 -65.05 46.59 -33.96
N ILE A 29 -66.01 45.98 -34.65
CA ILE A 29 -66.04 44.52 -34.89
C ILE A 29 -64.82 44.04 -35.70
N PRO A 30 -64.48 44.62 -36.87
CA PRO A 30 -63.30 44.17 -37.63
C PRO A 30 -61.99 44.40 -36.85
N ARG A 31 -61.90 45.47 -36.06
CA ARG A 31 -60.74 45.72 -35.18
C ARG A 31 -60.59 44.67 -34.08
N LEU A 32 -61.69 44.23 -33.48
CA LEU A 32 -61.68 43.20 -32.45
C LEU A 32 -61.24 41.84 -33.00
N ILE A 33 -61.69 41.48 -34.20
CA ILE A 33 -61.27 40.26 -34.89
C ILE A 33 -59.77 40.31 -35.19
N ASN A 34 -59.27 41.43 -35.72
CA ASN A 34 -57.83 41.62 -35.97
C ASN A 34 -56.99 41.56 -34.68
N PHE A 35 -57.47 42.14 -33.59
CA PHE A 35 -56.81 42.07 -32.29
C PHE A 35 -56.80 40.65 -31.72
N ALA A 36 -57.90 39.90 -31.84
CA ALA A 36 -57.98 38.50 -31.44
C ALA A 36 -57.02 37.63 -32.26
N LEU A 37 -56.93 37.86 -33.57
CA LEU A 37 -56.01 37.16 -34.47
C LEU A 37 -54.55 37.49 -34.12
N PHE A 38 -54.26 38.74 -33.81
CA PHE A 38 -52.95 39.17 -33.34
C PHE A 38 -52.54 38.49 -32.01
N ILE A 39 -53.44 38.44 -31.02
CA ILE A 39 -53.20 37.73 -29.76
C ILE A 39 -53.00 36.22 -30.00
N ALA A 40 -53.78 35.61 -30.89
CA ALA A 40 -53.67 34.19 -31.20
C ALA A 40 -52.28 33.83 -31.76
N VAL A 41 -51.77 34.64 -32.70
CA VAL A 41 -50.42 34.46 -33.26
C VAL A 41 -49.35 34.74 -32.20
N LEU A 42 -49.51 35.81 -31.41
CA LEU A 42 -48.57 36.14 -30.34
C LEU A 42 -48.48 35.02 -29.29
N TRP A 43 -49.61 34.45 -28.88
CA TRP A 43 -49.67 33.35 -27.93
C TRP A 43 -48.96 32.11 -28.46
N TYR A 44 -49.19 31.73 -29.72
CA TYR A 44 -48.54 30.57 -30.34
C TYR A 44 -47.00 30.66 -30.31
N PHE A 45 -46.44 31.84 -30.59
CA PHE A 45 -44.98 32.03 -30.62
C PHE A 45 -44.34 32.28 -29.25
N THR A 46 -45.01 33.00 -28.36
CA THR A 46 -44.44 33.39 -27.05
C THR A 46 -44.59 32.31 -25.99
N PHE A 47 -45.68 31.53 -26.02
CA PHE A 47 -45.95 30.51 -25.01
C PHE A 47 -44.81 29.50 -24.89
N ALA A 48 -44.26 29.04 -26.01
CA ALA A 48 -43.14 28.10 -26.03
C ALA A 48 -41.87 28.69 -25.38
N ARG A 49 -41.53 29.96 -25.66
CA ARG A 49 -40.35 30.62 -25.09
C ARG A 49 -40.49 30.91 -23.61
N ILE A 50 -41.66 31.41 -23.20
CA ILE A 50 -41.96 31.68 -21.80
C ILE A 50 -41.89 30.38 -20.99
N LYS A 51 -42.54 29.31 -21.46
CA LYS A 51 -42.49 27.99 -20.83
C LYS A 51 -41.05 27.44 -20.75
N ALA A 52 -40.26 27.60 -21.81
CA ALA A 52 -38.87 27.14 -21.83
C ALA A 52 -37.98 27.86 -20.80
N ILE A 53 -38.17 29.17 -20.59
CA ILE A 53 -37.40 29.94 -19.59
C ILE A 53 -37.74 29.46 -18.17
N PHE A 54 -39.02 29.31 -17.84
CA PHE A 54 -39.44 28.83 -16.52
C PHE A 54 -38.97 27.40 -16.26
N THR A 55 -39.06 26.50 -17.25
CA THR A 55 -38.58 25.12 -17.11
C THR A 55 -37.06 25.08 -16.97
N ASN A 56 -36.29 25.82 -17.77
CA ASN A 56 -34.84 25.87 -17.65
C ASN A 56 -34.38 26.36 -16.28
N ARG A 57 -35.00 27.42 -15.74
CA ARG A 57 -34.66 27.93 -14.40
C ARG A 57 -34.97 26.90 -13.31
N LYS A 58 -36.11 26.23 -13.39
CA LYS A 58 -36.48 25.16 -12.44
C LYS A 58 -35.49 24.00 -12.51
N VAL A 59 -35.16 23.54 -13.70
CA VAL A 59 -34.19 22.45 -13.93
C VAL A 59 -32.81 22.84 -13.39
N HIS A 60 -32.36 24.06 -13.65
CA HIS A 60 -31.06 24.54 -13.18
C HIS A 60 -30.96 24.61 -11.65
N ILE A 61 -32.01 25.12 -10.99
CA ILE A 61 -32.05 25.17 -9.52
C ILE A 61 -32.11 23.75 -8.94
N ALA A 62 -32.92 22.86 -9.53
CA ALA A 62 -32.99 21.46 -9.11
C ALA A 62 -31.65 20.75 -9.27
N SER A 63 -30.93 20.98 -10.38
CA SER A 63 -29.61 20.38 -10.61
C SER A 63 -28.57 20.91 -9.62
N GLN A 64 -28.57 22.22 -9.32
CA GLN A 64 -27.66 22.80 -8.32
C GLN A 64 -27.93 22.26 -6.93
N LEU A 65 -29.21 22.15 -6.53
CA LEU A 65 -29.59 21.59 -5.24
C LEU A 65 -29.16 20.12 -5.13
N GLN A 66 -29.38 19.34 -6.19
CA GLN A 66 -28.98 17.93 -6.24
C GLN A 66 -27.46 17.78 -6.21
N GLU A 67 -26.71 18.63 -6.89
CA GLU A 67 -25.25 18.64 -6.86
C GLU A 67 -24.72 18.98 -5.47
N ILE A 68 -25.30 19.98 -4.79
CA ILE A 68 -24.93 20.35 -3.41
C ILE A 68 -25.22 19.19 -2.46
N GLN A 69 -26.39 18.56 -2.54
CA GLN A 69 -26.74 17.41 -1.70
C GLN A 69 -25.80 16.23 -1.96
N ASN A 70 -25.51 15.92 -3.23
CA ASN A 70 -24.58 14.87 -3.60
C ASN A 70 -23.17 15.16 -3.08
N LYS A 71 -22.70 16.41 -3.19
CA LYS A 71 -21.40 16.84 -2.69
C LYS A 71 -21.33 16.72 -1.17
N LEU A 72 -22.36 17.18 -0.45
CA LEU A 72 -22.43 17.09 1.00
C LEU A 72 -22.43 15.62 1.46
N HIS A 73 -23.26 14.79 0.84
CA HIS A 73 -23.32 13.36 1.14
C HIS A 73 -22.01 12.64 0.82
N LYS A 74 -21.36 12.98 -0.30
CA LYS A 74 -20.05 12.43 -0.67
C LYS A 74 -18.97 12.84 0.33
N THR A 75 -18.90 14.12 0.72
CA THR A 75 -17.93 14.59 1.72
C THR A 75 -18.19 13.96 3.09
N GLN A 76 -19.44 13.78 3.49
CA GLN A 76 -19.77 13.10 4.75
C GLN A 76 -19.31 11.64 4.72
N LYS A 77 -19.57 10.92 3.62
CA LYS A 77 -19.08 9.55 3.44
C LYS A 77 -17.56 9.47 3.45
N GLU A 78 -16.88 10.33 2.69
CA GLU A 78 -15.42 10.38 2.64
C GLU A 78 -14.82 10.68 4.03
N LYS A 79 -15.45 11.57 4.80
CA LYS A 79 -15.05 11.86 6.19
C LYS A 79 -15.22 10.63 7.09
N ASP A 80 -16.37 9.96 7.01
CA ASP A 80 -16.64 8.77 7.83
C ASP A 80 -15.71 7.60 7.47
N GLU A 81 -15.42 7.40 6.18
CA GLU A 81 -14.44 6.42 5.70
C GLU A 81 -13.02 6.77 6.17
N ALA A 82 -12.62 8.04 6.10
CA ALA A 82 -11.32 8.49 6.59
C ALA A 82 -11.18 8.28 8.10
N LEU A 83 -12.23 8.54 8.88
CA LEU A 83 -12.24 8.30 10.33
C LEU A 83 -12.16 6.80 10.66
N LYS A 84 -12.91 5.95 9.95
CA LYS A 84 -12.81 4.49 10.10
C LYS A 84 -11.40 4.00 9.77
N LYS A 85 -10.83 4.46 8.65
CA LYS A 85 -9.47 4.10 8.25
C LYS A 85 -8.43 4.55 9.28
N LEU A 86 -8.60 5.75 9.86
CA LEU A 86 -7.75 6.24 10.93
C LEU A 86 -7.82 5.34 12.17
N GLU A 87 -9.02 4.95 12.59
CA GLU A 87 -9.22 4.06 13.74
C GLU A 87 -8.63 2.67 13.48
N GLU A 88 -8.86 2.09 12.31
CA GLU A 88 -8.26 0.83 11.88
C GLU A 88 -6.73 0.90 11.86
N SER A 89 -6.15 1.96 11.30
CA SER A 89 -4.70 2.17 11.30
C SER A 89 -4.14 2.30 12.72
N LYS A 90 -4.84 2.97 13.63
CA LYS A 90 -4.44 3.05 15.05
C LYS A 90 -4.47 1.69 15.73
N LYS A 91 -5.54 0.89 15.52
CA LYS A 91 -5.63 -0.48 16.04
C LYS A 91 -4.51 -1.36 15.52
N LYS A 92 -4.27 -1.35 14.20
CA LYS A 92 -3.17 -2.09 13.57
C LYS A 92 -1.81 -1.68 14.12
N ALA A 93 -1.57 -0.38 14.31
CA ALA A 93 -0.32 0.11 14.90
C ALA A 93 -0.13 -0.42 16.33
N GLN A 94 -1.20 -0.41 17.14
CA GLN A 94 -1.15 -0.96 18.50
C GLN A 94 -0.89 -2.47 18.50
N GLU A 95 -1.56 -3.21 17.63
CA GLU A 95 -1.34 -4.66 17.44
C GLU A 95 0.11 -4.95 17.03
N ILE A 96 0.69 -4.17 16.11
CA ILE A 96 2.09 -4.31 15.70
C ILE A 96 3.03 -4.10 16.89
N ILE A 97 2.79 -3.07 17.71
CA ILE A 97 3.60 -2.80 18.90
C ILE A 97 3.50 -3.97 19.90
N ASP A 98 2.30 -4.51 20.10
CA ASP A 98 2.09 -5.60 21.05
C ASP A 98 2.69 -6.92 20.55
N VAL A 99 2.62 -7.19 19.24
CA VAL A 99 3.30 -8.34 18.61
C VAL A 99 4.81 -8.17 18.71
N ALA A 100 5.35 -7.00 18.36
CA ALA A 100 6.80 -6.75 18.44
C ALA A 100 7.34 -6.93 19.87
N LYS A 101 6.61 -6.48 20.90
CA LYS A 101 7.00 -6.72 22.30
C LYS A 101 7.05 -8.22 22.65
N LYS A 102 6.07 -8.99 22.21
CA LYS A 102 6.05 -10.45 22.41
C LYS A 102 7.19 -11.13 21.64
N GLU A 103 7.45 -10.71 20.41
CA GLU A 103 8.55 -11.22 19.60
C GLU A 103 9.90 -10.93 20.23
N VAL A 104 10.13 -9.72 20.74
CA VAL A 104 11.38 -9.38 21.46
C VAL A 104 11.59 -10.30 22.66
N ALA A 105 10.55 -10.58 23.45
CA ALA A 105 10.67 -11.50 24.58
C ALA A 105 11.02 -12.93 24.13
N ILE A 106 10.35 -13.43 23.09
CA ILE A 106 10.60 -14.77 22.53
C ILE A 106 12.02 -14.86 21.94
N ILE A 107 12.43 -13.85 21.17
CA ILE A 107 13.76 -13.78 20.55
C ILE A 107 14.83 -13.71 21.63
N SER A 108 14.65 -12.88 22.65
CA SER A 108 15.59 -12.78 23.77
C SER A 108 15.76 -14.12 24.49
N GLN A 109 14.66 -14.81 24.79
CA GLN A 109 14.70 -16.12 25.43
C GLN A 109 15.38 -17.17 24.52
N ARG A 110 15.03 -17.21 23.23
CA ARG A 110 15.65 -18.13 22.26
C ARG A 110 17.13 -17.85 22.11
N PHE A 111 17.53 -16.60 22.03
CA PHE A 111 18.92 -16.19 21.89
C PHE A 111 19.71 -16.60 23.15
N ALA A 112 19.19 -16.34 24.34
CA ALA A 112 19.83 -16.78 25.59
C ALA A 112 20.00 -18.31 25.64
N GLN A 113 18.98 -19.07 25.27
CA GLN A 113 19.06 -20.54 25.19
C GLN A 113 20.07 -21.02 24.16
N GLN A 114 20.09 -20.42 22.96
CA GLN A 114 21.05 -20.74 21.91
C GLN A 114 22.48 -20.40 22.32
N THR A 115 22.72 -19.23 22.91
CA THR A 115 24.03 -18.85 23.43
C THR A 115 24.49 -19.80 24.52
N GLN A 116 23.62 -20.19 25.46
CA GLN A 116 23.96 -21.16 26.49
C GLN A 116 24.33 -22.53 25.90
N ALA A 117 23.58 -23.00 24.91
CA ALA A 117 23.88 -24.25 24.20
C ALA A 117 25.21 -24.17 23.42
N GLN A 118 25.48 -23.04 22.77
CA GLN A 118 26.74 -22.80 22.08
C GLN A 118 27.93 -22.77 23.05
N ILE A 119 27.79 -22.12 24.21
CA ILE A 119 28.82 -22.11 25.25
C ILE A 119 29.10 -23.54 25.73
N GLN A 120 28.07 -24.33 26.03
CA GLN A 120 28.24 -25.72 26.44
C GLN A 120 28.93 -26.57 25.37
N SER A 121 28.51 -26.43 24.11
CA SER A 121 29.14 -27.12 22.98
C SER A 121 30.60 -26.70 22.80
N LEU A 122 30.90 -25.42 22.97
CA LEU A 122 32.26 -24.90 22.86
C LEU A 122 33.14 -25.42 23.99
N MET A 123 32.64 -25.43 25.23
CA MET A 123 33.33 -26.00 26.39
C MET A 123 33.62 -27.48 26.19
N GLN A 124 32.63 -28.25 25.73
CA GLN A 124 32.81 -29.68 25.46
C GLN A 124 33.85 -29.90 24.36
N SER A 125 33.79 -29.14 23.27
CA SER A 125 34.76 -29.25 22.18
C SER A 125 36.17 -28.84 22.61
N ALA A 126 36.30 -27.82 23.46
CA ALA A 126 37.57 -27.39 24.03
C ALA A 126 38.16 -28.46 24.97
N GLN A 127 37.33 -29.09 25.80
CA GLN A 127 37.73 -30.18 26.68
C GLN A 127 38.24 -31.38 25.88
N THR A 128 37.49 -31.81 24.85
CA THR A 128 37.90 -32.90 23.95
C THR A 128 39.23 -32.59 23.26
N ASN A 129 39.41 -31.35 22.78
CA ASN A 129 40.68 -30.93 22.17
C ASN A 129 41.83 -30.94 23.18
N MET A 130 41.60 -30.50 24.41
CA MET A 130 42.62 -30.51 25.46
C MET A 130 43.05 -31.95 25.80
N GLU A 131 42.10 -32.88 25.93
CA GLU A 131 42.39 -34.30 26.17
C GLU A 131 43.15 -34.93 24.99
N PHE A 132 42.79 -34.57 23.76
CA PHE A 132 43.50 -35.01 22.56
C PHE A 132 44.95 -34.51 22.54
N GLU A 133 45.19 -33.23 22.79
CA GLU A 133 46.54 -32.65 22.85
C GLU A 133 47.36 -33.22 24.02
N GLN A 134 46.76 -33.45 25.19
CA GLN A 134 47.43 -34.12 26.31
C GLN A 134 47.87 -35.54 25.94
N THR A 135 46.99 -36.30 25.29
CA THR A 135 47.31 -37.67 24.85
C THR A 135 48.41 -37.67 23.80
N LYS A 136 48.39 -36.70 22.89
CA LYS A 136 49.41 -36.53 21.85
C LYS A 136 50.76 -36.16 22.47
N ALA A 137 50.80 -35.17 23.38
CA ALA A 137 52.00 -34.78 24.10
C ALA A 137 52.59 -35.93 24.93
N MET A 138 51.73 -36.71 25.62
CA MET A 138 52.17 -37.91 26.35
C MET A 138 52.82 -38.94 25.42
N ARG A 139 52.25 -39.18 24.23
CA ARG A 139 52.84 -40.09 23.24
C ARG A 139 54.19 -39.58 22.74
N GLU A 140 54.30 -38.30 22.40
CA GLU A 140 55.55 -37.68 21.96
C GLU A 140 56.65 -37.76 23.03
N VAL A 141 56.32 -37.52 24.30
CA VAL A 141 57.27 -37.64 25.42
C VAL A 141 57.70 -39.10 25.62
N VAL A 142 56.77 -40.06 25.59
CA VAL A 142 57.09 -41.48 25.73
C VAL A 142 57.96 -41.96 24.58
N GLU A 143 57.68 -41.53 23.35
CA GLU A 143 58.50 -41.81 22.18
C GLU A 143 59.92 -41.25 22.32
N SER A 144 60.05 -39.98 22.74
CA SER A 144 61.36 -39.36 23.03
C SER A 144 62.14 -40.13 24.09
N MET A 145 61.51 -40.50 25.21
CA MET A 145 62.17 -41.27 26.27
C MET A 145 62.59 -42.67 25.79
N LEU A 146 61.78 -43.33 24.95
CA LEU A 146 62.13 -44.62 24.37
C LEU A 146 63.35 -44.50 23.45
N ILE A 147 63.39 -43.47 22.61
CA ILE A 147 64.54 -43.16 21.74
C ILE A 147 65.78 -42.89 22.59
N ASP A 148 65.68 -42.07 23.64
CA ASP A 148 66.80 -41.75 24.54
C ASP A 148 67.32 -43.00 25.28
N ILE A 149 66.42 -43.87 25.76
CA ILE A 149 66.80 -45.13 26.41
C ILE A 149 67.47 -46.08 25.41
N ILE A 150 66.98 -46.17 24.18
CA ILE A 150 67.60 -46.98 23.12
C ILE A 150 69.00 -46.44 22.82
N HIS A 151 69.17 -45.13 22.63
CA HIS A 151 70.48 -44.53 22.41
C HIS A 151 71.44 -44.71 23.60
N ALA A 152 70.95 -44.56 24.84
CA ALA A 152 71.74 -44.79 26.05
C ALA A 152 72.12 -46.26 26.23
N LYS A 153 71.26 -47.19 25.80
CA LYS A 153 71.50 -48.63 25.87
C LYS A 153 72.40 -49.11 24.74
N ASP A 154 72.33 -48.53 23.54
CA ASP A 154 73.30 -48.77 22.47
C ASP A 154 74.72 -48.36 22.89
N MET A 155 74.89 -47.25 23.63
CA MET A 155 76.18 -46.91 24.26
C MET A 155 76.68 -47.95 25.28
N GLN A 156 75.81 -48.77 25.87
CA GLN A 156 76.21 -49.87 26.76
C GLN A 156 76.34 -51.23 26.07
N LEU A 157 75.60 -51.46 24.98
CA LEU A 157 75.64 -52.70 24.20
C LEU A 157 76.82 -52.74 23.21
N GLU A 158 77.39 -51.61 22.84
CA GLU A 158 78.51 -51.56 21.90
C GLU A 158 79.83 -52.12 22.48
N ASN A 159 80.01 -52.15 23.82
CA ASN A 159 81.34 -52.40 24.39
C ASN A 159 81.61 -53.80 24.98
N LYS A 160 80.63 -54.71 25.17
CA LYS A 160 80.96 -56.00 25.84
C LYS A 160 80.31 -57.32 25.38
N ASP A 161 79.31 -57.35 24.50
CA ASP A 161 78.54 -58.60 24.31
C ASP A 161 78.60 -59.28 22.92
N TYR A 162 79.28 -58.71 21.92
CA TYR A 162 79.33 -59.34 20.58
C TYR A 162 80.17 -60.63 20.50
N ILE A 163 81.05 -60.91 21.47
CA ILE A 163 81.93 -62.09 21.43
C ILE A 163 81.27 -63.34 22.04
N HIS A 164 80.32 -63.20 22.97
CA HIS A 164 79.78 -64.37 23.70
C HIS A 164 78.63 -65.09 22.95
N ILE A 165 77.88 -64.39 22.10
CA ILE A 165 76.71 -64.97 21.42
C ILE A 165 77.12 -65.80 20.19
N ILE A 166 78.21 -65.42 19.50
CA ILE A 166 78.72 -66.15 18.33
C ILE A 166 79.41 -67.46 18.77
N THR A 167 80.12 -67.45 19.91
CA THR A 167 80.88 -68.63 20.36
C THR A 167 79.96 -69.74 20.91
N LYS A 168 78.81 -69.39 21.50
CA LYS A 168 77.85 -70.38 22.05
C LYS A 168 77.11 -71.17 20.96
N ARG A 169 77.00 -70.65 19.73
CA ARG A 169 76.28 -71.31 18.62
C ARG A 169 77.16 -72.28 17.80
N ILE A 170 78.48 -72.28 18.02
CA ILE A 170 79.41 -73.21 17.35
C ILE A 170 79.74 -74.42 18.27
N ALA A 171 79.30 -74.40 19.54
CA ALA A 171 79.50 -75.48 20.51
C ALA A 171 78.22 -76.27 20.85
N SER A 172 77.19 -76.23 19.99
CA SER A 172 76.00 -77.10 20.07
C SER A 172 75.60 -77.59 18.69
#